data_AF-A0A812HQJ2-F1
#
_entry.id   AF-A0A812HQJ2-F1
#
_cell.length_a   1.000
_cell.length_b   1.000
_cell.length_c   1.000
_cell.angle_alpha   90.00
_cell.angle_beta   90.00
_cell.angle_gamma   90.00
#
_symmetry.space_group_name_H-M   'P 1'
#
loop_
_entity.id
_entity.type
_entity.pdbx_description
1 polymer ?
#
loop_
_entity_poly.entity_id
_entity_poly.type
_entity_poly.pdbx_seq_one_letter_code
_entity_poly.pdbx_strand_id
1 'polypeptide(L)'
;MSSPRLRVQFETLFEKFSGNDTDVQLEDITEALFCTRRNARIVLNKLEEEGWIEWHPAAGRGKLSKLIFKRNRSDVSENLARRYLDEGKIGQALEALDNDAAKLTQVIQGYLGLQHRQGEQVVRLPYYRPLSMLNPQKPMRRSEQHIARQVFSGLTKLDDNEQLQPDLAHYWEALSDTHWRFYLRRGVRFHNGELLTTDCVIESIGALSELNLFSHIEKVISPEPWTVDIHLVRPDKYLPLALSESQAKVLLPSNLRSEEFDRKPIGTGPFQVKVNDDKRLILTAFDGYFGLRPLLDQVEVWVIDEAYSSMVYPSLTKPQMDKQASTDEVELDPGCTFLLLNKNTGIAKDPRWAEFLSQTLNSYQVYSHVPQDKVIELGVLQAFGLKPGWIDLKPTMSGDAPQKEKTICVAYQKKHPMFPVIAKAIKTLLKPHGIDVEFIRYDTQPPSPEEVDIWIKAMGIATNRNDALAGWLLDYSDIDKFSAGYDFSGWSTLVDQWRAGQHTDFPARELGRQLVKSCQVIPMFHCWLGVNKDHSGALQNAKCNALGWFDFSTVWVKPKIEKDGETE
;
A
#
# COMPACT_ATOMS: atom_id res chain seq x y z
N MET A 1 -8.56 20.16 -25.64
CA MET A 1 -9.26 19.40 -24.59
C MET A 1 -10.59 18.92 -25.14
N SER A 2 -10.63 17.66 -25.59
CA SER A 2 -11.84 17.05 -26.15
C SER A 2 -12.88 16.78 -25.06
N SER A 3 -14.12 17.18 -25.32
CA SER A 3 -15.26 16.98 -24.40
C SER A 3 -16.10 15.79 -24.84
N PRO A 4 -16.94 15.19 -23.96
CA PRO A 4 -17.93 14.16 -24.35
C PRO A 4 -18.78 14.59 -25.55
N ARG A 5 -19.10 15.89 -25.64
CA ARG A 5 -19.83 16.46 -26.77
C ARG A 5 -19.04 16.40 -28.08
N LEU A 6 -17.73 16.62 -28.04
CA LEU A 6 -16.87 16.56 -29.22
C LEU A 6 -16.74 15.12 -29.74
N ARG A 7 -16.72 14.12 -28.86
CA ARG A 7 -16.81 12.69 -29.22
C ARG A 7 -18.10 12.38 -29.97
N VAL A 8 -19.26 12.77 -29.45
CA VAL A 8 -20.55 12.53 -30.12
C VAL A 8 -20.58 13.18 -31.51
N GLN A 9 -20.02 14.39 -31.64
CA GLN A 9 -19.92 15.08 -32.92
C GLN A 9 -19.01 14.32 -33.90
N PHE A 10 -17.88 13.79 -33.45
CA PHE A 10 -17.03 12.91 -34.25
C PHE A 10 -17.78 11.65 -34.70
N GLU A 11 -18.43 10.95 -33.77
CA GLU A 11 -19.15 9.70 -34.06
C GLU A 11 -20.29 9.92 -35.06
N THR A 12 -20.99 11.06 -34.95
CA THR A 12 -22.05 11.46 -35.88
C THR A 12 -21.51 11.64 -37.30
N LEU A 13 -20.38 12.32 -37.46
CA LEU A 13 -19.72 12.46 -38.77
C LEU A 13 -19.18 11.13 -39.27
N PHE A 14 -18.54 10.35 -38.41
CA PHE A 14 -18.02 9.03 -38.74
C PHE A 14 -19.14 8.08 -39.22
N GLU A 15 -20.33 8.14 -38.61
CA GLU A 15 -21.50 7.37 -39.08
C GLU A 15 -21.96 7.83 -40.45
N LYS A 16 -22.17 9.14 -40.59
CA LYS A 16 -22.72 9.76 -41.80
C LYS A 16 -21.88 9.41 -43.03
N PHE A 17 -20.56 9.35 -42.87
CA PHE A 17 -19.62 9.05 -43.95
C PHE A 17 -19.06 7.62 -43.90
N SER A 18 -19.60 6.76 -43.03
CA SER A 18 -19.17 5.36 -42.86
C SER A 18 -17.66 5.19 -42.63
N GLY A 19 -17.03 6.17 -41.98
CA GLY A 19 -15.59 6.19 -41.69
C GLY A 19 -14.67 6.39 -42.89
N ASN A 20 -15.19 6.68 -44.08
CA ASN A 20 -14.38 6.87 -45.28
C ASN A 20 -13.94 8.33 -45.44
N ASP A 21 -12.70 8.51 -45.89
CA ASP A 21 -12.22 9.80 -46.37
C ASP A 21 -13.10 10.26 -47.53
N THR A 22 -13.57 11.50 -47.49
CA THR A 22 -14.57 11.96 -48.46
C THR A 22 -14.45 13.44 -48.80
N ASP A 23 -14.88 13.75 -50.01
CA ASP A 23 -15.07 15.11 -50.49
C ASP A 23 -16.51 15.54 -50.17
N VAL A 24 -16.67 16.58 -49.35
CA VAL A 24 -17.93 16.93 -48.68
C VAL A 24 -18.22 18.44 -48.74
N GLN A 25 -19.49 18.83 -48.84
CA GLN A 25 -19.87 20.24 -48.68
C GLN A 25 -20.02 20.59 -47.21
N LEU A 26 -19.74 21.85 -46.85
CA LEU A 26 -19.90 22.30 -45.46
C LEU A 26 -21.37 22.20 -45.02
N GLU A 27 -22.30 22.30 -45.96
CA GLU A 27 -23.73 22.09 -45.79
C GLU A 27 -24.06 20.69 -45.26
N ASP A 28 -23.44 19.64 -45.81
CA ASP A 28 -23.65 18.25 -45.38
C ASP A 28 -23.19 18.03 -43.93
N ILE A 29 -22.10 18.70 -43.54
CA ILE A 29 -21.59 18.67 -42.15
C ILE A 29 -22.54 19.42 -41.21
N THR A 30 -23.06 20.58 -41.62
CA THR A 30 -24.02 21.33 -40.80
C THR A 30 -25.33 20.59 -40.60
N GLU A 31 -25.79 19.86 -41.62
CA GLU A 31 -26.97 19.00 -41.55
C GLU A 31 -26.72 17.82 -40.62
N ALA A 32 -25.60 17.11 -40.78
CA ALA A 32 -25.25 15.98 -39.93
C ALA A 32 -25.13 16.36 -38.44
N LEU A 33 -24.52 17.51 -38.14
CA LEU A 33 -24.32 17.98 -36.78
C LEU A 33 -25.47 18.84 -36.23
N PHE A 34 -26.53 19.07 -37.01
CA PHE A 34 -27.65 19.95 -36.68
C PHE A 34 -27.19 21.32 -36.12
N CYS A 35 -26.27 21.99 -36.81
CA CYS A 35 -25.68 23.23 -36.31
C CYS A 35 -25.38 24.27 -37.40
N THR A 36 -25.04 25.50 -37.01
CA THR A 36 -24.71 26.58 -37.96
C THR A 36 -23.35 26.35 -38.62
N ARG A 37 -23.13 26.92 -39.82
CA ARG A 37 -21.81 26.84 -40.52
C ARG A 37 -20.64 27.31 -39.65
N ARG A 38 -20.87 28.35 -38.84
CA ARG A 38 -19.85 28.85 -37.91
C ARG A 38 -19.50 27.80 -36.86
N ASN A 39 -20.52 27.15 -36.28
CA ASN A 39 -20.30 26.11 -35.27
C ASN A 39 -19.67 24.86 -35.87
N ALA A 40 -20.07 24.43 -37.06
CA ALA A 40 -19.47 23.30 -37.77
C ALA A 40 -17.96 23.50 -37.96
N ARG A 41 -17.53 24.70 -38.39
CA ARG A 41 -16.09 25.03 -38.51
C ARG A 41 -15.36 24.96 -37.17
N ILE A 42 -15.96 25.46 -36.08
CA ILE A 42 -15.36 25.36 -34.74
C ILE A 42 -15.21 23.90 -34.32
N VAL A 43 -16.21 23.06 -34.59
CA VAL A 43 -16.17 21.64 -34.28
C VAL A 43 -15.07 20.95 -35.08
N LEU A 44 -15.02 21.17 -36.40
CA LEU A 44 -13.99 20.57 -37.27
C LEU A 44 -12.57 20.96 -36.84
N ASN A 45 -12.34 22.25 -36.55
CA ASN A 45 -11.04 22.70 -36.04
C ASN A 45 -10.68 22.01 -34.72
N LYS A 46 -11.63 21.84 -33.80
CA LYS A 46 -11.38 21.13 -32.54
C LYS A 46 -11.10 19.63 -32.75
N LEU A 47 -11.78 19.00 -33.70
CA LEU A 47 -11.54 17.60 -34.05
C LEU A 47 -10.15 17.42 -34.68
N GLU A 48 -9.70 18.39 -35.47
CA GLU A 48 -8.37 18.43 -36.08
C GLU A 48 -7.27 18.74 -35.05
N GLU A 49 -7.50 19.67 -34.12
CA GLU A 49 -6.60 19.96 -32.98
C GLU A 49 -6.37 18.71 -32.10
N GLU A 50 -7.38 17.85 -31.96
CA GLU A 50 -7.26 16.57 -31.24
C GLU A 50 -6.66 15.44 -32.12
N GLY A 51 -6.39 15.72 -33.41
CA GLY A 51 -5.80 14.78 -34.36
C GLY A 51 -6.73 13.64 -34.77
N TRP A 52 -8.04 13.81 -34.63
CA TRP A 52 -9.04 12.79 -34.98
C TRP A 52 -9.40 12.80 -36.46
N ILE A 53 -9.33 13.99 -37.06
CA ILE A 53 -9.56 14.23 -38.48
C ILE A 53 -8.46 15.15 -39.03
N GLU A 54 -8.38 15.23 -40.35
CA GLU A 54 -7.68 16.28 -41.08
C GLU A 54 -8.69 16.95 -42.02
N TRP A 55 -8.76 18.28 -41.98
CA TRP A 55 -9.80 19.06 -42.65
C TRP A 55 -9.21 20.07 -43.64
N HIS A 56 -9.50 19.88 -44.93
CA HIS A 56 -9.05 20.78 -45.99
C HIS A 56 -10.24 21.59 -46.55
N PRO A 57 -10.45 22.83 -46.10
CA PRO A 57 -11.56 23.65 -46.56
C PRO A 57 -11.36 24.14 -48.00
N ALA A 58 -12.40 24.03 -48.83
CA ALA A 58 -12.44 24.64 -50.16
C ALA A 58 -13.30 25.92 -50.17
N ALA A 59 -12.78 27.00 -50.77
CA ALA A 59 -13.48 28.28 -50.88
C ALA A 59 -14.24 28.40 -52.22
N GLY A 60 -15.57 28.56 -52.14
CA GLY A 60 -16.46 28.79 -53.29
C GLY A 60 -17.78 28.03 -53.16
N ARG A 61 -18.89 28.58 -53.68
CA ARG A 61 -20.21 27.93 -53.64
C ARG A 61 -20.17 26.65 -54.47
N GLY A 62 -20.51 25.50 -53.86
CA GLY A 62 -20.54 24.19 -54.52
C GLY A 62 -19.18 23.46 -54.64
N LYS A 63 -18.09 24.03 -54.09
CA LYS A 63 -16.80 23.32 -54.02
C LYS A 63 -16.78 22.34 -52.85
N LEU A 64 -16.22 21.15 -53.09
CA LEU A 64 -16.07 20.12 -52.08
C LEU A 64 -14.81 20.39 -51.24
N SER A 65 -14.96 20.34 -49.92
CA SER A 65 -13.86 20.31 -48.97
C SER A 65 -13.48 18.85 -48.69
N LYS A 66 -12.25 18.58 -48.26
CA LYS A 66 -11.81 17.21 -47.98
C LYS A 66 -11.81 16.93 -46.49
N LEU A 67 -12.52 15.89 -46.07
CA LEU A 67 -12.52 15.37 -44.70
C LEU A 67 -11.82 14.02 -44.69
N ILE A 68 -10.75 13.91 -43.89
CA ILE A 68 -9.96 12.68 -43.74
C ILE A 68 -10.08 12.20 -42.29
N PHE A 69 -10.44 10.94 -42.07
CA PHE A 69 -10.51 10.36 -40.72
C PHE A 69 -9.16 9.76 -40.34
N LYS A 70 -8.52 10.29 -39.29
CA LYS A 70 -7.23 9.78 -38.79
C LYS A 70 -7.37 8.73 -37.71
N ARG A 71 -8.56 8.63 -37.11
CA ARG A 71 -8.90 7.72 -36.01
C ARG A 71 -10.24 7.06 -36.27
N ASN A 72 -10.45 5.89 -35.68
CA ASN A 72 -11.77 5.24 -35.66
C ASN A 72 -12.52 5.55 -34.34
N ARG A 73 -13.77 5.06 -34.22
CA ARG A 73 -14.58 5.26 -33.01
C ARG A 73 -13.93 4.67 -31.74
N SER A 74 -13.39 3.45 -31.82
CA SER A 74 -12.72 2.78 -30.70
C SER A 74 -11.53 3.60 -30.22
N ASP A 75 -10.69 4.08 -31.14
CA ASP A 75 -9.50 4.87 -30.81
C ASP A 75 -9.88 6.15 -30.05
N VAL A 76 -10.94 6.84 -30.49
CA VAL A 76 -11.40 8.08 -29.85
C VAL A 76 -11.96 7.79 -28.44
N SER A 77 -12.78 6.75 -28.30
CA SER A 77 -13.36 6.32 -27.03
C SER A 77 -12.30 5.85 -26.04
N GLU A 78 -11.35 5.02 -26.47
CA GLU A 78 -10.25 4.53 -25.64
C GLU A 78 -9.32 5.66 -25.19
N ASN A 79 -8.97 6.61 -26.06
CA ASN A 79 -8.14 7.74 -25.67
C ASN A 79 -8.86 8.65 -24.66
N LEU A 80 -10.16 8.86 -24.81
CA LEU A 80 -10.95 9.61 -23.84
C LEU A 80 -11.04 8.86 -22.51
N ALA A 81 -11.23 7.54 -22.55
CA ALA A 81 -11.24 6.70 -21.36
C ALA A 81 -9.89 6.74 -20.61
N ARG A 82 -8.76 6.64 -21.32
CA ARG A 82 -7.41 6.78 -20.72
C ARG A 82 -7.22 8.13 -20.04
N ARG A 83 -7.70 9.23 -20.65
CA ARG A 83 -7.66 10.56 -20.00
C ARG A 83 -8.51 10.59 -18.73
N TYR A 84 -9.69 9.98 -18.74
CA TYR A 84 -10.49 9.85 -17.53
C TYR A 84 -9.80 9.02 -16.45
N LEU A 85 -9.06 7.96 -16.83
CA LEU A 85 -8.20 7.21 -15.90
C LEU A 85 -7.07 8.08 -15.34
N ASP A 86 -6.41 8.92 -16.16
CA ASP A 86 -5.40 9.89 -15.70
C ASP A 86 -5.97 10.93 -14.71
N GLU A 87 -7.29 11.15 -14.75
CA GLU A 87 -8.00 12.02 -13.83
C GLU A 87 -8.61 11.28 -12.62
N GLY A 88 -8.45 9.95 -12.53
CA GLY A 88 -9.03 9.09 -11.50
C GLY A 88 -10.55 8.90 -11.64
N LYS A 89 -11.12 9.10 -12.83
CA LYS A 89 -12.57 9.11 -13.08
C LYS A 89 -13.02 7.86 -13.83
N ILE A 90 -12.94 6.72 -13.16
CA ILE A 90 -13.23 5.40 -13.77
C ILE A 90 -14.67 5.30 -14.30
N GLY A 91 -15.66 5.84 -13.58
CA GLY A 91 -17.05 5.87 -14.07
C GLY A 91 -17.19 6.61 -15.40
N GLN A 92 -16.49 7.73 -15.58
CA GLN A 92 -16.47 8.46 -16.86
C GLN A 92 -15.68 7.72 -17.93
N ALA A 93 -14.63 6.97 -17.55
CA ALA A 93 -13.93 6.08 -18.47
C ALA A 93 -14.85 4.94 -18.95
N LEU A 94 -15.69 4.39 -18.07
CA LEU A 94 -16.67 3.36 -18.41
C LEU A 94 -17.76 3.91 -19.34
N GLU A 95 -18.29 5.10 -19.05
CA GLU A 95 -19.23 5.81 -19.93
C GLU A 95 -18.60 6.13 -21.29
N ALA A 96 -17.32 6.52 -21.31
CA ALA A 96 -16.56 6.75 -22.54
C ALA A 96 -16.37 5.48 -23.38
N LEU A 97 -16.58 4.30 -22.80
CA LEU A 97 -16.52 3.00 -23.46
C LEU A 97 -17.91 2.36 -23.60
N ASP A 98 -18.97 3.18 -23.62
CA ASP A 98 -20.36 2.75 -23.80
C ASP A 98 -20.85 1.78 -22.71
N ASN A 99 -20.32 1.94 -21.49
CA ASN A 99 -20.55 1.05 -20.34
C ASN A 99 -20.10 -0.41 -20.57
N ASP A 100 -19.17 -0.63 -21.49
CA ASP A 100 -18.57 -1.94 -21.74
C ASP A 100 -17.43 -2.21 -20.75
N ALA A 101 -17.71 -3.06 -19.76
CA ALA A 101 -16.75 -3.45 -18.74
C ALA A 101 -15.54 -4.19 -19.32
N ALA A 102 -15.69 -4.96 -20.40
CA ALA A 102 -14.59 -5.71 -21.00
C ALA A 102 -13.60 -4.77 -21.71
N LYS A 103 -14.12 -3.77 -22.44
CA LYS A 103 -13.28 -2.72 -23.03
C LYS A 103 -12.57 -1.91 -21.96
N LEU A 104 -13.24 -1.58 -20.86
CA LEU A 104 -12.61 -0.87 -19.75
C LEU A 104 -11.47 -1.68 -19.15
N THR A 105 -11.66 -2.98 -18.94
CA THR A 105 -10.58 -3.87 -18.47
C THR A 105 -9.39 -3.87 -19.44
N GLN A 106 -9.61 -3.95 -20.76
CA GLN A 106 -8.52 -3.86 -21.75
C GLN A 106 -7.77 -2.53 -21.69
N VAL A 107 -8.49 -1.41 -21.59
CA VAL A 107 -7.88 -0.07 -21.45
C VAL A 107 -7.09 0.04 -20.15
N ILE A 108 -7.63 -0.47 -19.04
CA ILE A 108 -6.96 -0.48 -17.73
C ILE A 108 -5.69 -1.35 -17.78
N GLN A 109 -5.74 -2.54 -18.40
CA GLN A 109 -4.57 -3.41 -18.57
C GLN A 109 -3.45 -2.73 -19.37
N GLY A 110 -3.79 -2.01 -20.44
CA GLY A 110 -2.82 -1.22 -21.20
C GLY A 110 -2.37 0.07 -20.51
N TYR A 111 -3.10 0.54 -19.49
CA TYR A 111 -2.81 1.73 -18.71
C TYR A 111 -1.93 1.44 -17.48
N LEU A 112 -2.11 0.27 -16.87
CA LEU A 112 -1.36 -0.21 -15.72
C LEU A 112 -0.07 -0.92 -16.15
N GLY A 113 0.75 -1.28 -15.17
CA GLY A 113 2.02 -1.95 -15.41
C GLY A 113 3.07 -1.02 -16.01
N LEU A 114 3.95 -1.57 -16.84
CA LEU A 114 5.07 -0.84 -17.41
C LEU A 114 4.65 0.05 -18.60
N GLN A 115 5.09 1.31 -18.57
CA GLN A 115 4.94 2.28 -19.64
C GLN A 115 6.31 2.86 -20.00
N HIS A 116 6.57 3.05 -21.29
CA HIS A 116 7.71 3.83 -21.78
C HIS A 116 7.22 5.23 -22.14
N ARG A 117 7.58 6.25 -21.36
CA ARG A 117 7.16 7.63 -21.60
C ARG A 117 8.38 8.48 -21.89
N GLN A 118 8.54 8.93 -23.14
CA GLN A 118 9.67 9.80 -23.55
C GLN A 118 11.07 9.23 -23.20
N GLY A 119 11.21 7.90 -23.21
CA GLY A 119 12.45 7.22 -22.82
C GLY A 119 12.54 6.83 -21.34
N GLU A 120 11.61 7.28 -20.50
CA GLU A 120 11.52 6.88 -19.08
C GLU A 120 10.77 5.56 -18.92
N GLN A 121 11.25 4.71 -18.00
CA GLN A 121 10.55 3.53 -17.52
C GLN A 121 9.63 3.89 -16.34
N VAL A 122 8.32 3.82 -16.57
CA VAL A 122 7.28 4.16 -15.60
C VAL A 122 6.48 2.92 -15.24
N VAL A 123 6.32 2.61 -13.95
CA VAL A 123 5.44 1.54 -13.49
C VAL A 123 4.19 2.12 -12.84
N ARG A 124 3.01 1.71 -13.32
CA ARG A 124 1.69 2.14 -12.82
C ARG A 124 1.02 1.01 -12.05
N LEU A 125 0.84 1.24 -10.75
CA LEU A 125 0.25 0.29 -9.83
C LEU A 125 -1.13 0.77 -9.37
N PRO A 126 -2.18 -0.06 -9.49
CA PRO A 126 -3.46 0.26 -8.90
C PRO A 126 -3.39 0.13 -7.37
N TYR A 127 -4.12 0.97 -6.63
CA TYR A 127 -4.34 0.81 -5.19
C TYR A 127 -5.74 1.27 -4.77
N TYR A 128 -6.35 0.66 -3.75
CA TYR A 128 -7.76 0.90 -3.39
C TYR A 128 -8.01 2.19 -2.57
N ARG A 129 -6.95 2.91 -2.17
CA ARG A 129 -7.06 4.13 -1.36
C ARG A 129 -5.85 5.07 -1.51
N PRO A 130 -5.96 6.35 -1.10
CA PRO A 130 -4.80 7.22 -0.99
C PRO A 130 -3.79 6.76 0.08
N LEU A 131 -2.51 7.06 -0.15
CA LEU A 131 -1.38 6.81 0.75
C LEU A 131 -0.93 8.13 1.41
N SER A 132 -1.76 8.67 2.30
CA SER A 132 -1.66 10.05 2.78
C SER A 132 -0.72 10.26 3.98
N MET A 133 -0.15 9.21 4.58
CA MET A 133 0.71 9.34 5.76
C MET A 133 2.07 8.68 5.53
N LEU A 134 3.03 9.41 4.97
CA LEU A 134 4.37 8.92 4.64
C LEU A 134 5.45 9.34 5.64
N ASN A 135 5.08 9.98 6.75
CA ASN A 135 6.01 10.42 7.79
C ASN A 135 6.38 9.25 8.73
N PRO A 136 7.66 8.83 8.78
CA PRO A 136 8.06 7.68 9.59
C PRO A 136 7.92 7.85 11.10
N GLN A 137 7.82 9.08 11.60
CA GLN A 137 7.59 9.39 13.01
C GLN A 137 6.10 9.32 13.41
N LYS A 138 5.20 9.02 12.47
CA LYS A 138 3.76 8.90 12.72
C LYS A 138 3.29 7.48 12.43
N PRO A 139 2.14 7.05 13.01
CA PRO A 139 1.58 5.74 12.73
C PRO A 139 1.28 5.54 11.23
N MET A 140 1.97 4.58 10.62
CA MET A 140 1.83 4.21 9.21
C MET A 140 1.19 2.83 9.09
N ARG A 141 0.35 2.62 8.07
CA ARG A 141 -0.10 1.27 7.69
C ARG A 141 1.00 0.60 6.86
N ARG A 142 0.88 -0.72 6.66
CA ARG A 142 1.89 -1.53 5.94
C ARG A 142 2.33 -0.95 4.58
N SER A 143 1.39 -0.38 3.81
CA SER A 143 1.68 0.19 2.49
C SER A 143 2.48 1.48 2.61
N GLU A 144 2.13 2.36 3.53
CA GLU A 144 2.91 3.56 3.82
C GLU A 144 4.30 3.22 4.37
N GLN A 145 4.44 2.17 5.19
CA GLN A 145 5.75 1.68 5.62
C GLN A 145 6.60 1.23 4.43
N HIS A 146 6.00 0.55 3.44
CA HIS A 146 6.70 0.17 2.21
C HIS A 146 7.19 1.41 1.44
N ILE A 147 6.32 2.41 1.22
CA ILE A 147 6.71 3.66 0.55
C ILE A 147 7.79 4.40 1.34
N ALA A 148 7.68 4.47 2.66
CA ALA A 148 8.68 5.12 3.51
C ALA A 148 10.08 4.48 3.36
N ARG A 149 10.15 3.16 3.18
CA ARG A 149 11.43 2.45 2.90
C ARG A 149 12.05 2.82 1.55
N GLN A 150 11.24 3.28 0.60
CA GLN A 150 11.71 3.76 -0.71
C GLN A 150 12.14 5.25 -0.67
N VAL A 151 11.54 6.03 0.24
CA VAL A 151 11.77 7.47 0.35
C VAL A 151 12.89 7.81 1.33
N PHE A 152 13.10 7.02 2.36
CA PHE A 152 14.06 7.31 3.42
C PHE A 152 15.09 6.21 3.62
N SER A 153 16.26 6.60 4.12
CA SER A 153 17.32 5.68 4.55
C SER A 153 17.45 5.69 6.08
N GLY A 154 17.91 4.57 6.64
CA GLY A 154 18.22 4.42 8.06
C GLY A 154 19.72 4.27 8.28
N LEU A 155 20.15 4.06 9.53
CA LEU A 155 21.54 3.66 9.78
C LEU A 155 21.84 2.29 9.16
N THR A 156 20.87 1.38 9.27
CA THR A 156 20.89 0.03 8.71
C THR A 156 19.60 -0.24 7.93
N LYS A 157 19.59 -1.33 7.17
CA LYS A 157 18.40 -1.82 6.46
C LYS A 157 18.40 -3.34 6.37
N LEU A 158 17.26 -3.89 6.02
CA LEU A 158 17.16 -5.30 5.61
C LEU A 158 17.14 -5.38 4.08
N ASP A 159 17.79 -6.40 3.53
CA ASP A 159 17.65 -6.76 2.12
C ASP A 159 16.44 -7.68 1.88
N ASP A 160 16.22 -8.08 0.62
CA ASP A 160 15.13 -8.95 0.20
C ASP A 160 15.19 -10.36 0.84
N ASN A 161 16.35 -10.76 1.39
CA ASN A 161 16.54 -12.01 2.12
C ASN A 161 16.43 -11.81 3.65
N GLU A 162 15.94 -10.65 4.08
CA GLU A 162 15.77 -10.26 5.48
C GLU A 162 17.09 -10.31 6.27
N GLN A 163 18.21 -10.09 5.58
CA GLN A 163 19.53 -9.97 6.16
C GLN A 163 19.87 -8.51 6.43
N LEU A 164 20.53 -8.27 7.57
CA LEU A 164 20.93 -6.94 7.98
C LEU A 164 22.08 -6.43 7.11
N GLN A 165 21.88 -5.25 6.52
CA GLN A 165 22.83 -4.60 5.63
C GLN A 165 23.14 -3.17 6.11
N PRO A 166 24.35 -2.67 5.79
CA PRO A 166 24.66 -1.25 5.90
C PRO A 166 23.74 -0.37 5.04
N ASP A 167 23.43 0.82 5.53
CA ASP A 167 22.68 1.84 4.80
C ASP A 167 23.40 3.20 4.91
N LEU A 168 22.89 4.18 5.67
CA LEU A 168 23.62 5.44 5.92
C LEU A 168 24.89 5.20 6.74
N ALA A 169 24.86 4.25 7.68
CA ALA A 169 26.08 3.75 8.30
C ALA A 169 26.68 2.67 7.40
N HIS A 170 27.93 2.85 6.98
CA HIS A 170 28.64 1.86 6.17
C HIS A 170 29.29 0.76 7.03
N TYR A 171 29.41 0.99 8.34
CA TYR A 171 29.94 0.05 9.33
C TYR A 171 29.43 0.41 10.73
N TRP A 172 29.38 -0.58 11.63
CA TRP A 172 29.06 -0.39 13.04
C TRP A 172 29.70 -1.49 13.90
N GLU A 173 29.86 -1.20 15.18
CA GLU A 173 30.42 -2.13 16.16
C GLU A 173 29.80 -1.92 17.55
N ALA A 174 29.70 -2.99 18.33
CA ALA A 174 29.39 -2.91 19.75
C ALA A 174 30.70 -2.67 20.51
N LEU A 175 30.77 -1.55 21.23
CA LEU A 175 31.88 -1.26 22.15
C LEU A 175 31.64 -1.88 23.54
N SER A 176 30.37 -2.07 23.90
CA SER A 176 29.90 -2.85 25.04
C SER A 176 28.46 -3.30 24.79
N ASP A 177 27.86 -4.03 25.73
CA ASP A 177 26.44 -4.43 25.67
C ASP A 177 25.46 -3.23 25.63
N THR A 178 25.91 -2.04 26.04
CA THR A 178 25.10 -0.82 26.14
C THR A 178 25.69 0.37 25.36
N HIS A 179 26.69 0.14 24.51
CA HIS A 179 27.35 1.21 23.75
C HIS A 179 27.67 0.72 22.34
N TRP A 180 27.03 1.34 21.36
CA TRP A 180 27.22 1.06 19.94
C TRP A 180 27.82 2.26 19.22
N ARG A 181 28.69 1.98 18.25
CA ARG A 181 29.26 3.00 17.36
C ARG A 181 28.89 2.72 15.91
N PHE A 182 28.48 3.75 15.19
CA PHE A 182 28.11 3.74 13.78
C PHE A 182 28.97 4.73 12.98
N TYR A 183 29.47 4.29 11.83
CA TYR A 183 30.30 5.11 10.93
C TYR A 183 29.52 5.48 9.68
N LEU A 184 29.31 6.78 9.48
CA LEU A 184 28.41 7.35 8.48
C LEU A 184 29.09 7.59 7.14
N ARG A 185 28.32 7.41 6.06
CA ARG A 185 28.72 7.83 4.71
C ARG A 185 28.80 9.35 4.63
N ARG A 186 29.82 9.85 3.94
CA ARG A 186 30.00 11.29 3.69
C ARG A 186 29.31 11.71 2.40
N GLY A 187 28.86 12.96 2.34
CA GLY A 187 28.35 13.56 1.11
C GLY A 187 26.94 13.10 0.69
N VAL A 188 26.22 12.38 1.57
CA VAL A 188 24.82 12.01 1.32
C VAL A 188 23.96 13.26 1.29
N ARG A 189 23.02 13.32 0.33
CA ARG A 189 22.09 14.44 0.18
C ARG A 189 20.66 13.99 0.38
N PHE A 190 19.86 14.89 0.93
CA PHE A 190 18.40 14.80 0.87
C PHE A 190 17.90 15.10 -0.54
N HIS A 191 16.66 14.69 -0.84
CA HIS A 191 16.02 14.90 -2.14
C HIS A 191 15.96 16.37 -2.57
N ASN A 192 15.97 17.32 -1.62
CA ASN A 192 15.99 18.76 -1.89
C ASN A 192 17.41 19.32 -2.13
N GLY A 193 18.46 18.49 -2.09
CA GLY A 193 19.84 18.88 -2.31
C GLY A 193 20.62 19.24 -1.04
N GLU A 194 19.95 19.41 0.10
CA GLU A 194 20.60 19.65 1.41
C GLU A 194 21.52 18.48 1.79
N LEU A 195 22.61 18.79 2.49
CA LEU A 195 23.56 17.77 2.96
C LEU A 195 23.00 17.06 4.20
N LEU A 196 23.09 15.74 4.24
CA LEU A 196 22.91 14.99 5.48
C LEU A 196 24.12 15.21 6.39
N THR A 197 23.89 15.81 7.56
CA THR A 197 24.92 16.01 8.59
C THR A 197 24.81 14.95 9.68
N THR A 198 25.85 14.85 10.51
CA THR A 198 25.81 14.00 11.71
C THR A 198 24.71 14.44 12.69
N ASP A 199 24.43 15.74 12.78
CA ASP A 199 23.36 16.28 13.65
C ASP A 199 21.97 15.80 13.23
N CYS A 200 21.69 15.68 11.92
CA CYS A 200 20.42 15.12 11.44
C CYS A 200 20.20 13.69 11.95
N VAL A 201 21.29 12.90 12.03
CA VAL A 201 21.27 11.53 12.55
C VAL A 201 21.05 11.54 14.07
N ILE A 202 21.77 12.40 14.81
CA ILE A 202 21.60 12.53 16.26
C ILE A 202 20.16 12.92 16.61
N GLU A 203 19.59 13.92 15.93
CA GLU A 203 18.20 14.35 16.14
C GLU A 203 17.21 13.21 15.85
N SER A 204 17.36 12.55 14.69
CA SER A 204 16.42 11.50 14.27
C SER A 204 16.46 10.28 15.18
N ILE A 205 17.66 9.80 15.54
CA ILE A 205 17.82 8.60 16.39
C ILE A 205 17.55 8.94 17.85
N GLY A 206 17.92 10.13 18.33
CA GLY A 206 17.61 10.59 19.68
C GLY A 206 16.11 10.65 19.93
N ALA A 207 15.33 11.11 18.95
CA ALA A 207 13.86 11.15 19.05
C ALA A 207 13.20 9.77 19.18
N LEU A 208 13.91 8.67 18.88
CA LEU A 208 13.35 7.33 19.02
C LEU A 208 13.11 6.95 20.49
N SER A 209 13.77 7.58 21.46
CA SER A 209 13.61 7.24 22.90
C SER A 209 12.17 7.35 23.40
N GLU A 210 11.31 8.10 22.69
CA GLU A 210 9.88 8.23 22.99
C GLU A 210 9.04 7.02 22.58
N LEU A 211 9.61 6.09 21.81
CA LEU A 211 8.96 4.88 21.31
C LEU A 211 9.30 3.68 22.21
N ASN A 212 8.36 2.76 22.43
CA ASN A 212 8.58 1.64 23.33
C ASN A 212 9.75 0.76 22.87
N LEU A 213 9.89 0.53 21.56
CA LEU A 213 11.00 -0.25 21.01
C LEU A 213 12.36 0.38 21.34
N PHE A 214 12.49 1.70 21.38
CA PHE A 214 13.76 2.39 21.57
C PHE A 214 13.87 3.13 22.91
N SER A 215 12.92 2.93 23.82
CA SER A 215 12.86 3.52 25.17
C SER A 215 14.10 3.27 26.05
N HIS A 216 15.00 2.39 25.61
CA HIS A 216 16.26 2.09 26.27
C HIS A 216 17.45 2.90 25.72
N ILE A 217 17.26 3.75 24.70
CA ILE A 217 18.26 4.72 24.26
C ILE A 217 18.37 5.83 25.31
N GLU A 218 19.57 5.99 25.87
CA GLU A 218 19.88 7.04 26.85
C GLU A 218 20.25 8.34 26.15
N LYS A 219 21.17 8.25 25.20
CA LYS A 219 21.70 9.40 24.46
C LYS A 219 22.36 8.97 23.15
N VAL A 220 22.36 9.89 22.21
CA VAL A 220 23.06 9.77 20.93
C VAL A 220 24.02 10.94 20.82
N ILE A 221 25.29 10.67 20.60
CA ILE A 221 26.35 11.68 20.52
C ILE A 221 27.25 11.42 19.32
N SER A 222 28.03 12.42 18.91
CA SER A 222 29.09 12.25 17.93
C SER A 222 30.45 12.45 18.58
N PRO A 223 31.28 11.40 18.73
CA PRO A 223 32.63 11.57 19.24
C PRO A 223 33.57 12.21 18.21
N GLU A 224 33.29 12.04 16.91
CA GLU A 224 34.07 12.53 15.77
C GLU A 224 33.15 12.75 14.56
N PRO A 225 33.51 13.65 13.61
CA PRO A 225 32.71 13.85 12.39
C PRO A 225 32.40 12.54 11.67
N TRP A 226 31.14 12.35 11.28
CA TRP A 226 30.65 11.14 10.61
C TRP A 226 30.73 9.86 11.46
N THR A 227 30.82 10.00 12.77
CA THR A 227 30.75 8.91 13.73
C THR A 227 29.65 9.22 14.74
N VAL A 228 28.80 8.24 15.04
CA VAL A 228 27.71 8.36 16.01
C VAL A 228 27.79 7.24 17.02
N ASP A 229 27.77 7.60 18.29
CA ASP A 229 27.70 6.68 19.41
C ASP A 229 26.29 6.71 20.01
N ILE A 230 25.70 5.53 20.21
CA ILE A 230 24.41 5.34 20.88
C ILE A 230 24.68 4.64 22.20
N HIS A 231 24.28 5.29 23.30
CA HIS A 231 24.35 4.75 24.64
C HIS A 231 22.98 4.28 25.10
N LEU A 232 22.94 3.14 25.79
CA LEU A 232 21.72 2.47 26.21
C LEU A 232 21.67 2.34 27.74
N VAL A 233 20.47 2.46 28.32
CA VAL A 233 20.24 2.19 29.76
C VAL A 233 20.04 0.70 30.06
N ARG A 234 19.77 -0.11 29.03
CA ARG A 234 19.65 -1.58 29.11
C ARG A 234 20.36 -2.22 27.91
N PRO A 235 20.95 -3.43 28.07
CA PRO A 235 21.61 -4.13 26.97
C PRO A 235 20.71 -4.37 25.76
N ASP A 236 21.22 -4.13 24.55
CA ASP A 236 20.57 -4.56 23.30
C ASP A 236 21.62 -4.98 22.25
N LYS A 237 21.81 -6.29 22.12
CA LYS A 237 22.69 -6.90 21.11
C LYS A 237 22.16 -6.80 19.69
N TYR A 238 20.88 -6.48 19.53
CA TYR A 238 20.15 -6.41 18.27
C TYR A 238 19.77 -4.96 17.91
N LEU A 239 20.34 -3.95 18.56
CA LEU A 239 20.09 -2.54 18.24
C LEU A 239 20.28 -2.23 16.74
N PRO A 240 21.34 -2.69 16.04
CA PRO A 240 21.47 -2.48 14.60
C PRO A 240 20.30 -3.04 13.79
N LEU A 241 19.70 -4.14 14.23
CA LEU A 241 18.50 -4.71 13.60
C LEU A 241 17.27 -3.85 13.88
N ALA A 242 17.06 -3.42 15.14
CA ALA A 242 15.96 -2.52 15.49
C ALA A 242 16.02 -1.22 14.66
N LEU A 243 17.20 -0.68 14.42
CA LEU A 243 17.42 0.53 13.59
C LEU A 243 17.10 0.35 12.10
N SER A 244 16.78 -0.86 11.64
CA SER A 244 16.28 -1.11 10.28
C SER A 244 14.78 -0.81 10.11
N GLU A 245 14.05 -0.66 11.22
CA GLU A 245 12.61 -0.38 11.27
C GLU A 245 12.22 0.89 10.52
N SER A 246 10.98 0.95 10.02
CA SER A 246 10.51 2.14 9.30
C SER A 246 10.52 3.39 10.16
N GLN A 247 10.26 3.29 11.46
CA GLN A 247 10.29 4.45 12.37
C GLN A 247 11.70 4.98 12.64
N ALA A 248 12.76 4.18 12.41
CA ALA A 248 14.16 4.54 12.66
C ALA A 248 14.86 5.19 11.45
N LYS A 249 14.10 5.77 10.53
CA LYS A 249 14.64 6.46 9.35
C LYS A 249 15.16 7.85 9.72
N VAL A 250 16.25 8.26 9.08
CA VAL A 250 16.82 9.59 9.29
C VAL A 250 16.03 10.60 8.46
N LEU A 251 15.55 11.65 9.12
CA LEU A 251 14.69 12.65 8.53
C LEU A 251 15.44 13.96 8.29
N LEU A 252 14.90 14.78 7.39
CA LEU A 252 15.29 16.18 7.28
C LEU A 252 15.04 16.88 8.63
N PRO A 253 15.90 17.80 9.11
CA PRO A 253 15.66 18.54 10.35
C PRO A 253 14.29 19.19 10.39
N SER A 254 13.63 19.15 11.56
CA SER A 254 12.24 19.59 11.73
C SER A 254 11.96 21.02 11.24
N ASN A 255 12.92 21.93 11.44
CA ASN A 255 12.86 23.33 11.00
C ASN A 255 12.96 23.54 9.47
N LEU A 256 13.37 22.52 8.72
CA LEU A 256 13.46 22.53 7.26
C LEU A 256 12.33 21.76 6.58
N ARG A 257 11.42 21.15 7.35
CA ARG A 257 10.27 20.39 6.82
C ARG A 257 9.17 21.36 6.39
N SER A 258 8.49 21.02 5.29
CA SER A 258 7.27 21.72 4.86
C SER A 258 6.07 21.28 5.70
N GLU A 259 4.99 22.05 5.67
CA GLU A 259 3.71 21.66 6.29
C GLU A 259 3.14 20.37 5.67
N GLU A 260 3.47 20.11 4.41
CA GLU A 260 3.06 18.92 3.65
C GLU A 260 3.96 17.70 3.88
N PHE A 261 4.93 17.75 4.81
CA PHE A 261 5.91 16.67 5.02
C PHE A 261 5.26 15.31 5.29
N ASP A 262 4.08 15.32 5.88
CA ASP A 262 3.25 14.13 6.13
C ASP A 262 2.82 13.41 4.84
N ARG A 263 2.54 14.13 3.75
CA ARG A 263 2.16 13.56 2.44
C ARG A 263 3.32 13.54 1.44
N LYS A 264 4.19 14.55 1.47
CA LYS A 264 5.30 14.76 0.53
C LYS A 264 6.61 14.93 1.29
N PRO A 265 7.06 13.91 2.02
CA PRO A 265 8.29 14.00 2.76
C PRO A 265 9.52 14.12 1.84
N ILE A 266 10.56 14.74 2.40
CA ILE A 266 11.91 14.75 1.85
C ILE A 266 12.75 13.75 2.64
N GLY A 267 13.36 12.79 1.95
CA GLY A 267 14.26 11.80 2.54
C GLY A 267 15.60 11.73 1.80
N THR A 268 16.31 10.64 2.01
CA THR A 268 17.61 10.32 1.38
C THR A 268 17.56 9.01 0.59
N GLY A 269 16.37 8.42 0.45
CA GLY A 269 16.16 7.12 -0.18
C GLY A 269 16.24 7.17 -1.70
N PRO A 270 16.15 5.99 -2.34
CA PRO A 270 16.25 5.83 -3.80
C PRO A 270 15.18 6.58 -4.61
N PHE A 271 13.99 6.80 -4.04
CA PHE A 271 12.89 7.51 -4.69
C PHE A 271 12.49 8.76 -3.90
N GLN A 272 12.04 9.79 -4.61
CA GLN A 272 11.48 11.01 -4.01
C GLN A 272 10.00 11.17 -4.38
N VAL A 273 9.21 11.75 -3.48
CA VAL A 273 7.78 11.98 -3.71
C VAL A 273 7.57 13.21 -4.59
N LYS A 274 7.10 13.00 -5.83
CA LYS A 274 6.77 14.08 -6.77
C LYS A 274 5.35 14.60 -6.59
N VAL A 275 4.39 13.68 -6.44
CA VAL A 275 2.96 13.98 -6.24
C VAL A 275 2.41 13.02 -5.20
N ASN A 276 1.57 13.51 -4.29
CA ASN A 276 0.76 12.68 -3.42
C ASN A 276 -0.54 13.44 -3.14
N ASP A 277 -1.61 13.03 -3.81
CA ASP A 277 -2.95 13.56 -3.67
C ASP A 277 -3.96 12.41 -3.47
N ASP A 278 -5.25 12.70 -3.48
CA ASP A 278 -6.28 11.68 -3.23
C ASP A 278 -6.51 10.73 -4.41
N LYS A 279 -5.85 10.98 -5.54
CA LYS A 279 -5.99 10.19 -6.77
C LYS A 279 -4.74 9.39 -7.08
N ARG A 280 -3.56 9.88 -6.67
CA ARG A 280 -2.29 9.23 -6.99
C ARG A 280 -1.14 9.61 -6.07
N LEU A 281 -0.20 8.68 -5.96
CA LEU A 281 1.17 8.89 -5.48
C LEU A 281 2.12 8.69 -6.68
N ILE A 282 3.03 9.63 -6.90
CA ILE A 282 4.07 9.55 -7.92
C ILE A 282 5.43 9.65 -7.23
N LEU A 283 6.24 8.62 -7.40
CA LEU A 283 7.63 8.53 -6.96
C LEU A 283 8.54 8.63 -8.19
N THR A 284 9.58 9.46 -8.13
CA THR A 284 10.62 9.53 -9.17
C THR A 284 11.96 9.08 -8.61
N ALA A 285 12.77 8.39 -9.41
CA ALA A 285 14.12 8.02 -9.00
C ALA A 285 14.93 9.26 -8.62
N PHE A 286 15.73 9.14 -7.57
CA PHE A 286 16.61 10.21 -7.11
C PHE A 286 18.03 9.99 -7.64
N ASP A 287 18.42 10.77 -8.66
CA ASP A 287 19.75 10.66 -9.27
C ASP A 287 20.89 10.97 -8.29
N GLY A 288 20.61 11.74 -7.22
CA GLY A 288 21.56 12.04 -6.15
C GLY A 288 21.66 10.97 -5.06
N TYR A 289 21.04 9.81 -5.25
CA TYR A 289 21.05 8.73 -4.25
C TYR A 289 22.48 8.21 -4.06
N PHE A 290 22.89 8.03 -2.79
CA PHE A 290 24.25 7.62 -2.44
C PHE A 290 24.53 6.14 -2.74
N GLY A 291 23.49 5.35 -2.98
CA GLY A 291 23.58 3.95 -3.38
C GLY A 291 23.53 3.77 -4.90
N LEU A 292 23.06 2.60 -5.34
CA LEU A 292 22.75 2.39 -6.75
C LEU A 292 21.43 3.07 -7.08
N ARG A 293 21.43 3.90 -8.13
CA ARG A 293 20.21 4.50 -8.66
C ARG A 293 19.19 3.40 -9.00
N PRO A 294 17.90 3.58 -8.67
CA PRO A 294 16.84 2.70 -9.15
C PRO A 294 16.88 2.49 -10.67
N LEU A 295 16.51 1.29 -11.07
CA LEU A 295 16.42 0.91 -12.48
C LEU A 295 15.17 1.50 -13.15
N LEU A 296 14.10 1.72 -12.38
CA LEU A 296 12.92 2.47 -12.81
C LEU A 296 13.14 3.97 -12.67
N ASP A 297 12.56 4.76 -13.58
CA ASP A 297 12.59 6.22 -13.48
C ASP A 297 11.42 6.75 -12.63
N GLN A 298 10.27 6.09 -12.69
CA GLN A 298 9.06 6.53 -12.00
C GLN A 298 8.15 5.37 -11.58
N VAL A 299 7.54 5.49 -10.40
CA VAL A 299 6.46 4.62 -9.93
C VAL A 299 5.24 5.47 -9.64
N GLU A 300 4.10 5.12 -10.23
CA GLU A 300 2.83 5.78 -10.00
C GLU A 300 1.85 4.81 -9.35
N VAL A 301 1.39 5.12 -8.14
CA VAL A 301 0.33 4.38 -7.46
C VAL A 301 -0.98 5.15 -7.66
N TRP A 302 -1.93 4.56 -8.37
CA TRP A 302 -3.21 5.15 -8.75
C TRP A 302 -4.34 4.65 -7.87
N VAL A 303 -5.12 5.58 -7.31
CA VAL A 303 -6.26 5.25 -6.47
C VAL A 303 -7.45 4.86 -7.34
N ILE A 304 -7.91 3.63 -7.16
CA ILE A 304 -9.01 3.01 -7.87
C ILE A 304 -10.13 2.75 -6.88
N ASP A 305 -11.32 3.24 -7.20
CA ASP A 305 -12.50 3.06 -6.35
C ASP A 305 -12.80 1.56 -6.18
N GLU A 306 -13.16 1.18 -4.95
CA GLU A 306 -13.50 -0.19 -4.57
C GLU A 306 -14.56 -0.80 -5.49
N ALA A 307 -15.52 0.00 -5.96
CA ALA A 307 -16.56 -0.44 -6.90
C ALA A 307 -16.00 -1.04 -8.20
N TYR A 308 -14.78 -0.64 -8.59
CA TYR A 308 -14.11 -1.12 -9.80
C TYR A 308 -12.87 -1.98 -9.49
N SER A 309 -12.59 -2.25 -8.21
CA SER A 309 -11.44 -3.04 -7.76
C SER A 309 -11.43 -4.42 -8.42
N SER A 310 -12.57 -5.13 -8.44
CA SER A 310 -12.68 -6.46 -9.07
C SER A 310 -12.45 -6.47 -10.58
N MET A 311 -12.57 -5.31 -11.25
CA MET A 311 -12.28 -5.16 -12.69
C MET A 311 -10.79 -4.90 -12.94
N VAL A 312 -10.05 -4.47 -11.91
CA VAL A 312 -8.63 -4.10 -12.01
C VAL A 312 -7.73 -5.15 -11.38
N TYR A 313 -8.11 -5.75 -10.26
CA TYR A 313 -7.41 -6.89 -9.67
C TYR A 313 -8.20 -8.14 -10.04
N PRO A 314 -7.68 -9.00 -10.95
CA PRO A 314 -8.36 -10.23 -11.27
C PRO A 314 -8.52 -11.04 -9.99
N SER A 315 -9.78 -11.33 -9.65
CA SER A 315 -10.13 -12.21 -8.56
C SER A 315 -9.63 -13.62 -8.88
N LEU A 316 -9.15 -14.36 -7.87
CA LEU A 316 -8.82 -15.79 -7.96
C LEU A 316 -10.01 -16.68 -8.39
N THR A 317 -11.20 -16.11 -8.60
CA THR A 317 -12.44 -16.81 -8.95
C THR A 317 -12.46 -17.41 -10.36
N LYS A 318 -11.64 -16.93 -11.31
CA LYS A 318 -11.54 -17.51 -12.66
C LYS A 318 -10.14 -17.35 -13.23
N PRO A 319 -9.22 -18.30 -12.99
CA PRO A 319 -8.00 -18.33 -13.79
C PRO A 319 -8.42 -18.65 -15.22
N GLN A 320 -8.42 -17.64 -16.11
CA GLN A 320 -8.21 -17.93 -17.51
C GLN A 320 -6.76 -18.37 -17.58
N MET A 321 -6.52 -19.67 -17.39
CA MET A 321 -5.20 -20.26 -17.56
C MET A 321 -4.76 -19.95 -18.98
N ASP A 322 -3.85 -19.00 -19.12
CA ASP A 322 -3.13 -18.85 -20.36
C ASP A 322 -2.42 -20.18 -20.63
N LYS A 323 -2.41 -20.65 -21.89
CA LYS A 323 -1.84 -21.97 -22.23
C LYS A 323 -0.32 -22.02 -22.03
N GLN A 324 0.29 -20.88 -21.68
CA GLN A 324 1.62 -20.77 -21.11
C GLN A 324 1.48 -20.43 -19.63
N ALA A 325 1.74 -21.39 -18.75
CA ALA A 325 1.62 -21.20 -17.31
C ALA A 325 2.51 -20.05 -16.82
N SER A 326 1.89 -18.89 -16.59
CA SER A 326 2.40 -17.84 -15.70
C SER A 326 2.04 -18.30 -14.29
N THR A 327 3.02 -18.83 -13.53
CA THR A 327 2.83 -19.17 -12.12
C THR A 327 2.96 -17.89 -11.31
N ASP A 328 1.83 -17.33 -10.88
CA ASP A 328 1.80 -16.25 -9.89
C ASP A 328 2.60 -16.67 -8.65
N GLU A 329 3.55 -15.83 -8.23
CA GLU A 329 4.28 -16.03 -6.97
C GLU A 329 3.47 -15.37 -5.86
N VAL A 330 2.76 -16.21 -5.11
CA VAL A 330 2.02 -15.82 -3.91
C VAL A 330 2.75 -16.34 -2.66
N GLU A 331 2.84 -15.50 -1.64
CA GLU A 331 3.38 -15.84 -0.32
C GLU A 331 2.33 -15.53 0.75
N LEU A 332 2.35 -16.23 1.87
CA LEU A 332 1.45 -15.90 2.99
C LEU A 332 1.94 -14.64 3.70
N ASP A 333 1.01 -13.78 4.11
CA ASP A 333 1.27 -12.69 5.05
C ASP A 333 1.98 -13.28 6.30
N PRO A 334 3.13 -12.72 6.71
CA PRO A 334 3.89 -13.23 7.86
C PRO A 334 3.15 -13.09 9.20
N GLY A 335 2.11 -12.26 9.26
CA GLY A 335 1.22 -12.10 10.41
C GLY A 335 -0.22 -12.49 10.10
N CYS A 336 -1.15 -11.94 10.87
CA CYS A 336 -2.58 -12.16 10.68
C CYS A 336 -3.39 -10.88 10.88
N THR A 337 -4.63 -10.89 10.41
CA THR A 337 -5.69 -10.07 10.99
C THR A 337 -6.06 -10.66 12.34
N PHE A 338 -6.28 -9.81 13.34
CA PHE A 338 -6.60 -10.21 14.69
C PHE A 338 -7.62 -9.28 15.35
N LEU A 339 -8.31 -9.79 16.36
CA LEU A 339 -9.08 -8.98 17.29
C LEU A 339 -8.21 -8.67 18.51
N LEU A 340 -8.16 -7.41 18.92
CA LEU A 340 -7.51 -6.96 20.14
C LEU A 340 -8.59 -6.59 21.14
N LEU A 341 -8.63 -7.30 22.27
CA LEU A 341 -9.59 -7.03 23.33
C LEU A 341 -9.08 -5.91 24.24
N ASN A 342 -9.93 -4.94 24.54
CA ASN A 342 -9.61 -3.91 25.51
C ASN A 342 -9.82 -4.45 26.93
N LYS A 343 -8.74 -4.97 27.52
CA LYS A 343 -8.68 -5.49 28.89
C LYS A 343 -8.35 -4.41 29.93
N ASN A 344 -8.10 -3.18 29.51
CA ASN A 344 -7.75 -2.07 30.38
C ASN A 344 -8.99 -1.30 30.84
N THR A 345 -9.72 -0.74 29.87
CA THR A 345 -10.91 0.13 30.09
C THR A 345 -12.19 -0.45 29.52
N GLY A 346 -12.10 -1.41 28.60
CA GLY A 346 -13.26 -2.03 27.93
C GLY A 346 -13.86 -3.22 28.70
N ILE A 347 -14.88 -3.82 28.09
CA ILE A 347 -15.66 -4.92 28.68
C ILE A 347 -14.83 -6.16 29.01
N ALA A 348 -13.75 -6.40 28.27
CA ALA A 348 -12.85 -7.55 28.45
C ALA A 348 -11.91 -7.39 29.66
N LYS A 349 -12.01 -6.28 30.41
CA LYS A 349 -11.40 -6.15 31.74
C LYS A 349 -11.93 -7.22 32.70
N ASP A 350 -13.19 -7.62 32.55
CA ASP A 350 -13.73 -8.81 33.20
C ASP A 350 -13.25 -10.06 32.44
N PRO A 351 -12.48 -10.97 33.08
CA PRO A 351 -11.95 -12.16 32.43
C PRO A 351 -13.04 -13.04 31.80
N ARG A 352 -14.25 -13.07 32.37
CA ARG A 352 -15.37 -13.85 31.82
C ARG A 352 -15.81 -13.32 30.45
N TRP A 353 -15.75 -12.01 30.25
CA TRP A 353 -16.01 -11.39 28.95
C TRP A 353 -14.88 -11.67 27.97
N ALA A 354 -13.62 -11.61 28.39
CA ALA A 354 -12.48 -11.93 27.54
C ALA A 354 -12.53 -13.39 27.03
N GLU A 355 -12.86 -14.33 27.92
CA GLU A 355 -13.03 -15.75 27.58
C GLU A 355 -14.21 -15.98 26.64
N PHE A 356 -15.39 -15.42 26.96
CA PHE A 356 -16.57 -15.50 26.11
C PHE A 356 -16.29 -14.98 24.70
N LEU A 357 -15.74 -13.76 24.58
CA LEU A 357 -15.42 -13.16 23.28
C LEU A 357 -14.39 -13.99 22.51
N SER A 358 -13.36 -14.52 23.18
CA SER A 358 -12.35 -15.36 22.54
C SER A 358 -12.89 -16.69 22.04
N GLN A 359 -13.89 -17.25 22.71
CA GLN A 359 -14.56 -18.49 22.30
C GLN A 359 -15.58 -18.24 21.19
N THR A 360 -16.44 -17.22 21.31
CA THR A 360 -17.50 -16.93 20.35
C THR A 360 -16.98 -16.32 19.05
N LEU A 361 -15.94 -15.48 19.13
CA LEU A 361 -15.38 -14.77 17.98
C LEU A 361 -14.08 -15.41 17.45
N ASN A 362 -13.85 -16.70 17.71
CA ASN A 362 -12.68 -17.39 17.18
C ASN A 362 -12.68 -17.44 15.63
N SER A 363 -11.52 -17.68 15.03
CA SER A 363 -11.35 -17.68 13.57
C SER A 363 -12.32 -18.61 12.84
N TYR A 364 -12.61 -19.79 13.39
CA TYR A 364 -13.56 -20.73 12.79
C TYR A 364 -14.99 -20.18 12.75
N GLN A 365 -15.48 -19.60 13.85
CA GLN A 365 -16.83 -19.03 13.95
C GLN A 365 -16.99 -17.79 13.06
N VAL A 366 -15.99 -16.92 13.03
CA VAL A 366 -16.02 -15.73 12.16
C VAL A 366 -15.95 -16.14 10.69
N TYR A 367 -15.09 -17.09 10.33
CA TYR A 367 -14.92 -17.56 8.95
C TYR A 367 -16.22 -18.11 8.36
N SER A 368 -17.02 -18.86 9.13
CA SER A 368 -18.29 -19.42 8.65
C SER A 368 -19.34 -18.36 8.26
N HIS A 369 -19.12 -17.10 8.67
CA HIS A 369 -19.95 -15.95 8.34
C HIS A 369 -19.31 -15.01 7.31
N VAL A 370 -18.11 -15.32 6.81
CA VAL A 370 -17.48 -14.57 5.72
C VAL A 370 -18.06 -15.06 4.38
N PRO A 371 -18.56 -14.16 3.52
CA PRO A 371 -19.05 -14.54 2.19
C PRO A 371 -17.95 -15.22 1.35
N GLN A 372 -18.31 -16.30 0.64
CA GLN A 372 -17.36 -17.12 -0.11
C GLN A 372 -16.63 -16.35 -1.22
N ASP A 373 -17.31 -15.41 -1.87
CA ASP A 373 -16.72 -14.50 -2.84
C ASP A 373 -15.61 -13.65 -2.22
N LYS A 374 -15.80 -13.15 -0.99
CA LYS A 374 -14.78 -12.40 -0.25
C LYS A 374 -13.61 -13.25 0.21
N VAL A 375 -13.86 -14.50 0.61
CA VAL A 375 -12.78 -15.45 0.93
C VAL A 375 -11.86 -15.64 -0.27
N ILE A 376 -12.43 -15.84 -1.46
CA ILE A 376 -11.67 -16.07 -2.68
C ILE A 376 -10.98 -14.79 -3.16
N GLU A 377 -11.70 -13.66 -3.17
CA GLU A 377 -11.18 -12.36 -3.60
C GLU A 377 -9.97 -11.91 -2.77
N LEU A 378 -10.01 -12.10 -1.46
CA LEU A 378 -8.98 -11.60 -0.53
C LEU A 378 -7.98 -12.68 -0.10
N GLY A 379 -8.07 -13.90 -0.64
CA GLY A 379 -7.15 -15.00 -0.35
C GLY A 379 -7.09 -15.35 1.14
N VAL A 380 -8.23 -15.41 1.81
CA VAL A 380 -8.32 -15.51 3.28
C VAL A 380 -8.16 -16.96 3.75
N LEU A 381 -7.28 -17.19 4.73
CA LEU A 381 -7.11 -18.46 5.44
C LEU A 381 -7.35 -18.26 6.94
N GLN A 382 -7.91 -19.27 7.60
CA GLN A 382 -8.07 -19.25 9.06
C GLN A 382 -6.72 -19.20 9.78
N ALA A 383 -6.58 -18.29 10.74
CA ALA A 383 -5.44 -18.23 11.64
C ALA A 383 -5.74 -18.99 12.93
N PHE A 384 -4.85 -19.89 13.32
CA PHE A 384 -4.91 -20.60 14.62
C PHE A 384 -3.85 -20.11 15.62
N GLY A 385 -3.03 -19.15 15.20
CA GLY A 385 -1.97 -18.48 15.95
C GLY A 385 -1.59 -17.19 15.23
N LEU A 386 -0.60 -16.45 15.75
CA LEU A 386 -0.22 -15.15 15.17
C LEU A 386 0.51 -15.26 13.82
N LYS A 387 1.34 -16.28 13.62
CA LYS A 387 2.08 -16.51 12.37
C LYS A 387 1.56 -17.75 11.65
N PRO A 388 1.72 -17.84 10.31
CA PRO A 388 1.35 -19.05 9.56
C PRO A 388 1.94 -20.34 10.15
N GLY A 389 1.15 -21.40 10.19
CA GLY A 389 1.53 -22.71 10.74
C GLY A 389 1.50 -22.80 12.28
N TRP A 390 1.18 -21.71 12.99
CA TRP A 390 1.07 -21.73 14.45
C TRP A 390 -0.32 -22.13 14.92
N ILE A 391 -0.39 -22.93 15.99
CA ILE A 391 -1.63 -23.39 16.61
C ILE A 391 -1.57 -23.09 18.11
N ASP A 392 -2.22 -22.01 18.54
CA ASP A 392 -2.30 -21.55 19.93
C ASP A 392 -3.73 -21.55 20.47
N LEU A 393 -4.72 -21.46 19.58
CA LEU A 393 -6.13 -21.56 19.93
C LEU A 393 -6.45 -22.94 20.50
N LYS A 394 -7.23 -22.96 21.58
CA LYS A 394 -7.88 -24.18 22.09
C LYS A 394 -9.33 -24.18 21.62
N PRO A 395 -9.78 -25.16 20.82
CA PRO A 395 -11.19 -25.31 20.51
C PRO A 395 -11.96 -25.52 21.81
N THR A 396 -12.83 -24.56 22.16
CA THR A 396 -13.68 -24.64 23.34
C THR A 396 -15.11 -24.34 22.90
N MET A 397 -16.08 -25.05 23.47
CA MET A 397 -17.50 -24.78 23.21
C MET A 397 -17.84 -23.38 23.70
N SER A 398 -18.56 -22.59 22.89
CA SER A 398 -19.01 -21.26 23.28
C SER A 398 -19.90 -21.36 24.52
N GLY A 399 -19.49 -20.69 25.60
CA GLY A 399 -20.33 -20.49 26.79
C GLY A 399 -21.42 -19.43 26.58
N ASP A 400 -22.22 -19.23 27.63
CA ASP A 400 -23.16 -18.11 27.71
C ASP A 400 -22.41 -16.78 27.95
N ALA A 401 -22.98 -15.69 27.45
CA ALA A 401 -22.47 -14.35 27.73
C ALA A 401 -22.55 -14.05 29.24
N PRO A 402 -21.54 -13.39 29.85
CA PRO A 402 -21.56 -13.07 31.27
C PRO A 402 -22.76 -12.22 31.70
N GLN A 403 -23.26 -11.38 30.79
CA GLN A 403 -24.47 -10.59 30.96
C GLN A 403 -25.17 -10.39 29.60
N LYS A 404 -26.51 -10.45 29.59
CA LYS A 404 -27.35 -10.13 28.43
C LYS A 404 -27.67 -8.63 28.36
N GLU A 405 -28.20 -8.17 27.23
CA GLU A 405 -28.63 -6.78 27.01
C GLU A 405 -27.48 -5.78 27.18
N LYS A 406 -26.32 -6.15 26.64
CA LYS A 406 -25.13 -5.30 26.58
C LYS A 406 -24.87 -4.86 25.15
N THR A 407 -24.33 -3.65 25.02
CA THR A 407 -23.80 -3.13 23.77
C THR A 407 -22.28 -3.20 23.82
N ILE A 408 -21.67 -3.76 22.78
CA ILE A 408 -20.22 -3.82 22.60
C ILE A 408 -19.81 -2.88 21.47
N CYS A 409 -18.81 -2.05 21.71
CA CYS A 409 -18.24 -1.15 20.72
C CYS A 409 -17.06 -1.80 19.98
N VAL A 410 -17.17 -1.92 18.65
CA VAL A 410 -16.13 -2.49 17.79
C VAL A 410 -15.55 -1.40 16.88
N ALA A 411 -14.23 -1.17 16.96
CA ALA A 411 -13.54 -0.19 16.13
C ALA A 411 -12.70 -0.81 15.03
N TYR A 412 -12.70 -0.20 13.84
CA TYR A 412 -11.89 -0.63 12.70
C TYR A 412 -11.68 0.47 11.65
N GLN A 413 -10.61 0.29 10.86
CA GLN A 413 -10.32 1.14 9.70
C GLN A 413 -11.35 0.92 8.58
N LYS A 414 -12.11 1.96 8.24
CA LYS A 414 -13.27 1.88 7.34
C LYS A 414 -12.94 1.49 5.91
N LYS A 415 -11.73 1.83 5.44
CA LYS A 415 -11.25 1.57 4.07
C LYS A 415 -10.56 0.21 3.92
N HIS A 416 -10.40 -0.56 5.00
CA HIS A 416 -9.77 -1.88 4.89
C HIS A 416 -10.75 -2.87 4.26
N PRO A 417 -10.38 -3.62 3.20
CA PRO A 417 -11.32 -4.45 2.44
C PRO A 417 -11.96 -5.55 3.30
N MET A 418 -11.22 -6.10 4.27
CA MET A 418 -11.73 -7.17 5.13
C MET A 418 -12.49 -6.70 6.38
N PHE A 419 -12.14 -5.55 6.97
CA PHE A 419 -12.60 -5.26 8.33
C PHE A 419 -14.12 -5.05 8.46
N PRO A 420 -14.82 -4.39 7.51
CA PRO A 420 -16.28 -4.33 7.52
C PRO A 420 -16.95 -5.71 7.49
N VAL A 421 -16.33 -6.69 6.82
CA VAL A 421 -16.83 -8.07 6.73
C VAL A 421 -16.70 -8.79 8.07
N ILE A 422 -15.54 -8.71 8.73
CA ILE A 422 -15.37 -9.22 10.12
C ILE A 422 -16.35 -8.54 11.07
N ALA A 423 -16.48 -7.21 11.01
CA ALA A 423 -17.35 -6.46 11.90
C ALA A 423 -18.81 -6.92 11.80
N LYS A 424 -19.29 -7.17 10.56
CA LYS A 424 -20.63 -7.73 10.31
C LYS A 424 -20.76 -9.15 10.84
N ALA A 425 -19.74 -10.00 10.68
CA ALA A 425 -19.72 -11.36 11.23
C ALA A 425 -19.78 -11.34 12.77
N ILE A 426 -19.00 -10.48 13.44
CA ILE A 426 -19.03 -10.28 14.90
C ILE A 426 -20.46 -9.94 15.37
N LYS A 427 -21.12 -8.98 14.71
CA LYS A 427 -22.49 -8.61 15.05
C LYS A 427 -23.48 -9.77 14.91
N THR A 428 -23.34 -10.58 13.87
CA THR A 428 -24.18 -11.77 13.68
C THR A 428 -23.93 -12.82 14.76
N LEU A 429 -22.67 -13.05 15.14
CA LEU A 429 -22.29 -14.03 16.16
C LEU A 429 -22.71 -13.65 17.57
N LEU A 430 -22.71 -12.35 17.91
CA LEU A 430 -23.06 -11.89 19.25
C LEU A 430 -24.57 -11.74 19.48
N LYS A 431 -25.35 -11.54 18.41
CA LYS A 431 -26.81 -11.33 18.48
C LYS A 431 -27.58 -12.48 19.19
N PRO A 432 -27.31 -13.78 18.94
CA PRO A 432 -27.97 -14.88 19.65
C PRO A 432 -27.75 -14.87 21.18
N HIS A 433 -26.67 -14.22 21.64
CA HIS A 433 -26.36 -14.09 23.06
C HIS A 433 -27.00 -12.85 23.72
N GLY A 434 -27.86 -12.12 22.98
CA GLY A 434 -28.51 -10.90 23.49
C GLY A 434 -27.55 -9.72 23.62
N ILE A 435 -26.52 -9.68 22.77
CA ILE A 435 -25.52 -8.61 22.74
C ILE A 435 -25.70 -7.80 21.46
N ASP A 436 -25.87 -6.49 21.62
CA ASP A 436 -25.86 -5.53 20.53
C ASP A 436 -24.43 -5.07 20.21
N VAL A 437 -24.22 -4.65 18.97
CA VAL A 437 -22.90 -4.20 18.50
C VAL A 437 -23.02 -2.86 17.78
N GLU A 438 -22.24 -1.91 18.27
CA GLU A 438 -22.00 -0.59 17.68
C GLU A 438 -20.63 -0.53 17.01
N PHE A 439 -20.53 0.24 15.93
CA PHE A 439 -19.32 0.31 15.11
C PHE A 439 -18.73 1.71 15.12
N ILE A 440 -17.46 1.82 15.49
CA ILE A 440 -16.67 3.05 15.35
C ILE A 440 -15.73 2.90 14.15
N ARG A 441 -16.05 3.61 13.07
CA ARG A 441 -15.34 3.51 11.78
C ARG A 441 -14.43 4.71 11.60
N TYR A 442 -13.12 4.48 11.54
CA TYR A 442 -12.15 5.56 11.39
C TYR A 442 -11.32 5.42 10.11
N ASP A 443 -10.64 6.50 9.72
CA ASP A 443 -9.66 6.46 8.62
C ASP A 443 -8.24 6.47 9.19
N THR A 444 -7.70 7.65 9.48
CA THR A 444 -6.35 7.82 10.01
C THR A 444 -6.34 7.95 11.54
N GLN A 445 -7.22 8.78 12.10
CA GLN A 445 -7.27 9.02 13.53
C GLN A 445 -8.12 7.94 14.22
N PRO A 446 -7.54 7.08 15.07
CA PRO A 446 -8.31 6.12 15.85
C PRO A 446 -9.16 6.82 16.93
N PRO A 447 -10.30 6.22 17.35
CA PRO A 447 -11.08 6.71 18.49
C PRO A 447 -10.33 6.56 19.81
N SER A 448 -10.89 7.15 20.88
CA SER A 448 -10.29 7.04 22.21
C SER A 448 -10.35 5.59 22.70
N PRO A 449 -9.29 5.06 23.34
CA PRO A 449 -9.29 3.69 23.85
C PRO A 449 -10.49 3.32 24.72
N GLU A 450 -10.99 4.27 25.52
CA GLU A 450 -12.11 4.07 26.46
C GLU A 450 -13.47 3.89 25.79
N GLU A 451 -13.59 4.24 24.51
CA GLU A 451 -14.83 4.13 23.73
C GLU A 451 -14.98 2.74 23.07
N VAL A 452 -13.95 1.89 23.15
CA VAL A 452 -13.85 0.69 22.33
C VAL A 452 -13.56 -0.55 23.18
N ASP A 453 -14.38 -1.58 22.98
CA ASP A 453 -14.22 -2.88 23.62
C ASP A 453 -13.35 -3.84 22.79
N ILE A 454 -13.51 -3.81 21.47
CA ILE A 454 -12.82 -4.72 20.54
C ILE A 454 -12.29 -3.93 19.35
N TRP A 455 -11.02 -4.14 19.01
CA TRP A 455 -10.41 -3.58 17.81
C TRP A 455 -10.16 -4.67 16.77
N ILE A 456 -10.57 -4.42 15.53
CA ILE A 456 -10.14 -5.24 14.38
C ILE A 456 -8.86 -4.62 13.83
N LYS A 457 -7.76 -5.37 13.86
CA LYS A 457 -6.44 -4.89 13.44
C LYS A 457 -5.75 -5.90 12.54
N ALA A 458 -4.84 -5.41 11.71
CA ALA A 458 -3.92 -6.23 10.94
C ALA A 458 -2.53 -6.10 11.54
N MET A 459 -1.78 -7.19 11.57
CA MET A 459 -0.38 -7.13 11.94
C MET A 459 0.41 -6.35 10.87
N GLY A 460 1.19 -5.37 11.31
CA GLY A 460 2.08 -4.59 10.46
C GLY A 460 3.51 -5.12 10.51
N ILE A 461 3.69 -6.44 10.34
CA ILE A 461 5.03 -7.04 10.37
C ILE A 461 5.62 -6.97 8.97
N ALA A 462 6.81 -6.41 8.88
CA ALA A 462 7.43 -6.09 7.61
C ALA A 462 8.49 -7.10 7.15
N THR A 463 8.60 -8.24 7.84
CA THR A 463 9.51 -9.37 7.56
C THR A 463 8.90 -10.70 8.05
N ASN A 464 9.39 -11.82 7.54
CA ASN A 464 9.05 -13.17 7.98
C ASN A 464 9.78 -13.57 9.26
N ARG A 465 10.87 -12.87 9.61
CA ARG A 465 11.62 -13.09 10.85
C ARG A 465 10.73 -13.16 12.10
N ASN A 466 11.16 -13.95 13.06
CA ASN A 466 10.45 -14.16 14.32
C ASN A 466 10.56 -12.95 15.26
N ASP A 467 11.72 -12.29 15.28
CA ASP A 467 12.01 -11.10 16.08
C ASP A 467 11.24 -9.85 15.66
N ALA A 468 10.67 -9.82 14.46
CA ALA A 468 9.79 -8.74 14.03
C ALA A 468 8.52 -8.61 14.90
N LEU A 469 8.17 -9.66 15.68
CA LEU A 469 7.13 -9.56 16.71
C LEU A 469 7.51 -8.64 17.88
N ALA A 470 8.80 -8.38 18.13
CA ALA A 470 9.22 -7.45 19.17
C ALA A 470 8.81 -6.02 18.82
N GLY A 471 9.14 -5.55 17.60
CA GLY A 471 8.70 -4.25 17.09
C GLY A 471 7.18 -4.14 17.01
N TRP A 472 6.52 -5.20 16.54
CA TRP A 472 5.06 -5.24 16.50
C TRP A 472 4.43 -5.12 17.88
N LEU A 473 4.88 -5.90 18.87
CA LEU A 473 4.39 -5.84 20.24
C LEU A 473 4.55 -4.44 20.83
N LEU A 474 5.74 -3.84 20.67
CA LEU A 474 6.09 -2.61 21.38
C LEU A 474 5.48 -1.35 20.75
N ASP A 475 5.46 -1.22 19.42
CA ASP A 475 5.04 0.04 18.77
C ASP A 475 3.94 -0.10 17.69
N TYR A 476 3.78 -1.24 17.03
CA TYR A 476 2.80 -1.36 15.92
C TYR A 476 1.46 -2.02 16.30
N SER A 477 1.31 -2.53 17.52
CA SER A 477 0.13 -3.30 17.94
C SER A 477 -0.87 -2.53 18.82
N ASP A 478 -0.43 -1.46 19.51
CA ASP A 478 -1.13 -0.80 20.61
C ASP A 478 -1.49 -1.71 21.80
N ILE A 479 -0.90 -2.91 21.92
CA ILE A 479 -1.23 -3.86 23.00
C ILE A 479 -0.98 -3.27 24.39
N ASP A 480 0.02 -2.40 24.52
CA ASP A 480 0.31 -1.64 25.75
C ASP A 480 -0.90 -0.86 26.27
N LYS A 481 -1.65 -0.20 25.38
CA LYS A 481 -2.81 0.64 25.73
C LYS A 481 -4.01 -0.18 26.20
N PHE A 482 -4.15 -1.41 25.71
CA PHE A 482 -5.34 -2.25 25.86
C PHE A 482 -5.15 -3.45 26.80
N SER A 483 -3.97 -3.61 27.36
CA SER A 483 -3.65 -4.69 28.30
C SER A 483 -3.78 -4.24 29.74
N ALA A 484 -3.95 -5.20 30.65
CA ALA A 484 -3.71 -4.92 32.06
C ALA A 484 -2.20 -4.67 32.24
N GLY A 485 -1.80 -3.63 32.98
CA GLY A 485 -0.40 -3.19 33.03
C GLY A 485 0.62 -4.28 33.39
N TYR A 486 0.23 -5.28 34.19
CA TYR A 486 1.10 -6.41 34.52
C TYR A 486 1.31 -7.38 33.34
N ASP A 487 0.31 -7.58 32.47
CA ASP A 487 0.42 -8.48 31.30
C ASP A 487 1.50 -7.96 30.34
N PHE A 488 1.43 -6.67 29.96
CA PHE A 488 2.40 -6.08 29.04
C PHE A 488 3.83 -6.04 29.59
N SER A 489 3.98 -5.82 30.89
CA SER A 489 5.29 -5.87 31.55
C SER A 489 5.96 -7.25 31.38
N GLY A 490 5.19 -8.34 31.41
CA GLY A 490 5.69 -9.69 31.19
C GLY A 490 6.16 -9.91 29.75
N TRP A 491 5.37 -9.46 28.77
CA TRP A 491 5.72 -9.61 27.35
C TRP A 491 6.91 -8.74 26.94
N SER A 492 6.99 -7.50 27.44
CA SER A 492 8.15 -6.63 27.22
C SER A 492 9.42 -7.18 27.87
N THR A 493 9.30 -7.85 29.02
CA THR A 493 10.44 -8.54 29.66
C THR A 493 11.02 -9.64 28.76
N LEU A 494 10.20 -10.38 28.01
CA LEU A 494 10.71 -11.36 27.03
C LEU A 494 11.56 -10.71 25.93
N VAL A 495 11.18 -9.49 25.50
CA VAL A 495 11.97 -8.70 24.54
C VAL A 495 13.30 -8.29 25.16
N ASP A 496 13.29 -7.77 26.38
CA ASP A 496 14.50 -7.32 27.08
C ASP A 496 15.46 -8.49 27.38
N GLN A 497 14.94 -9.68 27.72
CA GLN A 497 15.75 -10.89 27.90
C GLN A 497 16.42 -11.33 26.59
N TRP A 498 15.69 -11.29 25.47
CA TRP A 498 16.27 -11.56 24.16
C TRP A 498 17.36 -10.54 23.80
N ARG A 499 17.10 -9.25 23.98
CA ARG A 499 18.06 -8.15 23.76
C ARG A 499 19.36 -8.30 24.55
N ALA A 500 19.25 -8.74 25.81
CA ALA A 500 20.41 -9.03 26.66
C ALA A 500 21.20 -10.30 26.23
N GLY A 501 20.69 -11.06 25.25
CA GLY A 501 21.29 -12.30 24.77
C GLY A 501 21.05 -13.50 25.67
N GLN A 502 19.97 -13.48 26.48
CA GLN A 502 19.55 -14.66 27.26
C GLN A 502 18.91 -15.73 26.36
N HIS A 503 18.47 -15.34 25.16
CA HIS A 503 17.97 -16.22 24.12
C HIS A 503 18.76 -16.03 22.84
N THR A 504 19.17 -17.13 22.19
CA THR A 504 19.82 -17.09 20.87
C THR A 504 18.88 -16.53 19.79
N ASP A 505 17.62 -17.01 19.82
CA ASP A 505 16.54 -16.58 18.93
C ASP A 505 15.44 -15.91 19.74
N PHE A 506 14.72 -14.96 19.13
CA PHE A 506 13.58 -14.32 19.79
C PHE A 506 12.49 -15.36 20.13
N PRO A 507 11.97 -15.41 21.37
CA PRO A 507 10.97 -16.39 21.83
C PRO A 507 9.55 -16.12 21.29
N ALA A 508 9.44 -15.95 19.97
CA ALA A 508 8.23 -15.56 19.24
C ALA A 508 7.03 -16.48 19.50
N ARG A 509 7.28 -17.80 19.54
CA ARG A 509 6.25 -18.82 19.79
C ARG A 509 5.65 -18.70 21.19
N GLU A 510 6.49 -18.40 22.18
CA GLU A 510 6.04 -18.22 23.56
C GLU A 510 5.23 -16.93 23.69
N LEU A 511 5.74 -15.81 23.14
CA LEU A 511 5.01 -14.55 23.11
C LEU A 511 3.62 -14.71 22.48
N GLY A 512 3.55 -15.29 21.27
CA GLY A 512 2.28 -15.49 20.57
C GLY A 512 1.31 -16.35 21.37
N ARG A 513 1.80 -17.43 21.98
CA ARG A 513 1.00 -18.28 22.85
C ARG A 513 0.47 -17.55 24.07
N GLN A 514 1.28 -16.70 24.72
CA GLN A 514 0.85 -15.92 25.88
C GLN A 514 -0.21 -14.89 25.51
N LEU A 515 -0.05 -14.18 24.38
CA LEU A 515 -1.04 -13.22 23.87
C LEU A 515 -2.39 -13.87 23.58
N VAL A 516 -2.38 -15.06 22.98
CA VAL A 516 -3.61 -15.80 22.66
C VAL A 516 -4.25 -16.38 23.92
N LYS A 517 -3.48 -17.05 24.78
CA LYS A 517 -4.01 -17.69 26.00
C LYS A 517 -4.53 -16.69 27.03
N SER A 518 -3.95 -15.50 27.09
CA SER A 518 -4.41 -14.41 27.97
C SER A 518 -5.66 -13.70 27.45
N CYS A 519 -6.22 -14.14 26.31
CA CYS A 519 -7.33 -13.50 25.62
C CYS A 519 -7.03 -12.02 25.25
N GLN A 520 -5.77 -11.62 25.17
CA GLN A 520 -5.41 -10.28 24.71
C GLN A 520 -5.66 -10.16 23.20
N VAL A 521 -5.28 -11.20 22.46
CA VAL A 521 -5.37 -11.26 21.00
C VAL A 521 -6.12 -12.51 20.57
N ILE A 522 -7.09 -12.34 19.66
CA ILE A 522 -7.77 -13.44 18.99
C ILE A 522 -7.32 -13.45 17.52
N PRO A 523 -6.48 -14.42 17.08
CA PRO A 523 -6.07 -14.52 15.68
C PRO A 523 -7.27 -14.84 14.79
N MET A 524 -7.44 -14.11 13.69
CA MET A 524 -8.54 -14.29 12.75
C MET A 524 -8.08 -14.97 11.48
N PHE A 525 -7.32 -14.25 10.65
CA PHE A 525 -7.02 -14.69 9.29
C PHE A 525 -5.60 -14.38 8.84
N HIS A 526 -4.98 -15.33 8.15
CA HIS A 526 -3.86 -15.06 7.26
C HIS A 526 -4.41 -14.71 5.88
N CYS A 527 -3.65 -13.95 5.10
CA CYS A 527 -4.02 -13.63 3.72
C CYS A 527 -2.87 -14.03 2.78
N TRP A 528 -3.20 -14.51 1.60
CA TRP A 528 -2.23 -14.61 0.51
C TRP A 528 -1.89 -13.21 0.00
N LEU A 529 -0.60 -12.91 -0.07
CA LEU A 529 -0.04 -11.72 -0.69
C LEU A 529 0.59 -12.15 -2.00
N GLY A 530 0.43 -11.36 -3.05
CA GLY A 530 1.01 -11.70 -4.34
C GLY A 530 1.05 -10.50 -5.27
N VAL A 531 2.00 -10.55 -6.19
CA VAL A 531 2.06 -9.66 -7.34
C VAL A 531 1.59 -10.48 -8.53
N ASN A 532 0.47 -10.09 -9.13
CA ASN A 532 -0.03 -10.76 -10.32
C ASN A 532 0.98 -10.58 -11.48
N LYS A 533 1.45 -11.68 -12.05
CA LYS A 533 2.45 -11.67 -13.13
C LYS A 533 1.88 -11.17 -14.45
N ASP A 534 0.57 -11.18 -14.66
CA ASP A 534 -0.04 -10.65 -15.89
C ASP A 534 0.02 -9.11 -15.92
N HIS A 535 -0.06 -8.44 -14.76
CA HIS A 535 0.11 -6.98 -14.64
C HIS A 535 1.58 -6.54 -14.56
N SER A 536 2.45 -7.45 -14.12
CA SER A 536 3.88 -7.19 -13.93
C SER A 536 4.77 -7.91 -14.93
N GLY A 537 4.23 -8.56 -15.97
CA GLY A 537 4.90 -9.64 -16.70
C GLY A 537 6.18 -9.27 -17.46
N ALA A 538 6.44 -7.98 -17.69
CA ALA A 538 7.71 -7.49 -18.21
C ALA A 538 8.75 -7.17 -17.12
N LEU A 539 8.30 -6.98 -15.88
CA LEU A 539 9.10 -6.61 -14.72
C LEU A 539 9.87 -7.82 -14.18
N GLN A 540 11.18 -7.70 -14.20
CA GLN A 540 12.12 -8.61 -13.57
C GLN A 540 12.32 -8.18 -12.11
N ASN A 541 12.63 -9.13 -11.23
CA ASN A 541 12.83 -8.92 -9.78
C ASN A 541 11.60 -8.41 -9.01
N ALA A 542 10.39 -8.47 -9.59
CA ALA A 542 9.16 -8.06 -8.93
C ALA A 542 8.66 -9.12 -7.93
N LYS A 543 9.46 -9.41 -6.90
CA LYS A 543 9.10 -10.36 -5.83
C LYS A 543 8.31 -9.65 -4.73
N CYS A 544 7.19 -10.24 -4.33
CA CYS A 544 6.40 -9.76 -3.19
C CYS A 544 7.21 -9.87 -1.89
N ASN A 545 7.24 -8.79 -1.11
CA ASN A 545 7.80 -8.73 0.23
C ASN A 545 6.70 -8.92 1.29
N ALA A 546 7.10 -9.03 2.55
CA ALA A 546 6.21 -9.18 3.69
C ALA A 546 5.13 -8.08 3.85
N LEU A 547 5.28 -6.92 3.20
CA LEU A 547 4.31 -5.84 3.22
C LEU A 547 3.27 -5.93 2.07
N GLY A 548 3.41 -6.90 1.17
CA GLY A 548 2.52 -7.10 0.02
C GLY A 548 2.90 -6.28 -1.21
N TRP A 549 4.15 -5.82 -1.30
CA TRP A 549 4.68 -5.01 -2.40
C TRP A 549 6.00 -5.59 -2.90
N PHE A 550 6.56 -5.11 -4.01
CA PHE A 550 7.92 -5.46 -4.43
C PHE A 550 8.87 -4.27 -4.23
N ASP A 551 10.17 -4.50 -4.11
CA ASP A 551 11.14 -3.39 -4.01
C ASP A 551 11.23 -2.65 -5.36
N PHE A 552 10.80 -1.38 -5.37
CA PHE A 552 10.81 -0.57 -6.58
C PHE A 552 12.22 -0.28 -7.10
N SER A 553 13.24 -0.34 -6.22
CA SER A 553 14.60 0.06 -6.59
C SER A 553 15.34 -0.99 -7.43
N THR A 554 14.94 -2.26 -7.35
CA THR A 554 15.64 -3.38 -7.99
C THR A 554 14.91 -3.94 -9.22
N VAL A 555 13.67 -3.49 -9.44
CA VAL A 555 12.83 -3.93 -10.55
C VAL A 555 13.24 -3.26 -11.86
N TRP A 556 13.26 -4.03 -12.95
CA TRP A 556 13.61 -3.55 -14.27
C TRP A 556 12.88 -4.30 -15.37
N VAL A 557 13.06 -3.86 -16.61
CA VAL A 557 12.37 -4.41 -17.77
C VAL A 557 13.34 -5.10 -18.68
N LYS A 558 13.13 -6.38 -18.94
CA LYS A 558 13.90 -7.08 -19.97
C LYS A 558 13.40 -6.67 -21.36
N PRO A 559 14.26 -6.07 -22.21
CA PRO A 559 13.84 -5.72 -23.57
C PRO A 559 13.55 -6.98 -24.39
N LYS A 560 12.54 -6.91 -25.26
CA LYS A 560 12.32 -7.94 -26.28
C LYS A 560 13.34 -7.71 -27.39
N ILE A 561 14.34 -8.59 -27.45
CA ILE A 561 15.29 -8.63 -28.56
C ILE A 561 14.64 -9.51 -29.63
N GLU A 562 14.10 -8.89 -30.69
CA GLU A 562 13.73 -9.63 -31.88
C GLU A 562 15.01 -10.23 -32.47
N LYS A 563 15.04 -11.54 -32.71
CA LYS A 563 16.13 -12.15 -33.46
C LYS A 563 15.97 -11.73 -34.91
N ASP A 564 16.74 -10.73 -35.33
CA ASP A 564 16.89 -10.43 -36.75
C ASP A 564 17.43 -11.67 -37.48
N GLY A 565 16.61 -12.23 -38.38
CA GLY A 565 17.05 -13.05 -39.51
C GLY A 565 17.54 -14.47 -39.23
N GLU A 566 16.62 -15.43 -39.22
CA GLU A 566 16.83 -16.66 -40.01
C GLU A 566 15.88 -16.58 -41.22
N THR A 567 16.32 -15.82 -42.22
CA THR A 567 15.88 -16.00 -43.61
C THR A 567 17.08 -16.55 -44.36
N GLU A 568 17.06 -17.87 -44.59
CA GLU A 568 17.61 -18.47 -45.81
C GLU A 568 16.50 -19.30 -46.48
#